data_AF-G5QDL1-F1
#
_entry.id   AF-G5QDL1-F1
#
_cell.length_a   1.000
_cell.length_b   1.000
_cell.length_c   1.000
_cell.angle_alpha   90.00
_cell.angle_beta   90.00
_cell.angle_gamma   90.00
#
_symmetry.space_group_name_H-M   'P 1'
#
loop_
_entity.id
_entity.type
_entity.pdbx_description
1 polymer ?
#
loop_
_entity_poly.entity_id
_entity_poly.type
_entity_poly.pdbx_seq_one_letter_code
_entity_poly.pdbx_strand_id
1 'polypeptide(L)'
;MSVYAQAAVQPKEETITVTAAPVAQESAWGPAPTIAAKRSATTTKTDTPIEKTPQSVSVVTNEEMQMHQFQSVKEALGYTPGVTVSSRGGWPEIAG
;
A
#
# COMPACT_ATOMS: atom_id res chain seq x y z
N MET A 1 36.17 25.22 -52.93
CA MET A 1 36.92 25.07 -51.66
C MET A 1 36.22 25.98 -50.65
N SER A 2 35.62 25.55 -49.54
CA SER A 2 35.74 24.32 -48.76
C SER A 2 34.43 24.03 -48.02
N VAL A 3 34.18 22.74 -47.82
CA VAL A 3 33.20 22.18 -46.89
C VAL A 3 33.69 22.34 -45.45
N TYR A 4 32.78 22.61 -44.52
CA TYR A 4 32.92 22.19 -43.13
C TYR A 4 31.61 21.56 -42.68
N ALA A 5 31.65 20.23 -42.58
CA ALA A 5 30.65 19.43 -41.91
C ALA A 5 30.64 19.79 -40.42
N GLN A 6 29.45 20.00 -39.87
CA GLN A 6 29.24 20.01 -38.41
C GLN A 6 28.44 18.75 -38.07
N ALA A 7 29.10 17.85 -37.35
CA ALA A 7 28.53 16.60 -36.86
C ALA A 7 27.41 16.91 -35.85
N ALA A 8 26.25 16.27 -36.03
CA ALA A 8 25.17 16.33 -35.07
C ALA A 8 25.59 15.59 -33.78
N VAL A 9 25.67 16.33 -32.67
CA VAL A 9 25.82 15.73 -31.34
C VAL A 9 24.44 15.24 -30.90
N GLN A 10 24.23 13.92 -30.95
CA GLN A 10 23.04 13.27 -30.42
C GLN A 10 23.10 13.25 -28.88
N PRO A 11 22.06 13.68 -28.15
CA PRO A 11 22.01 13.55 -26.70
C PRO A 11 21.92 12.07 -26.33
N LYS A 12 22.89 11.58 -25.56
CA LYS A 12 22.94 10.22 -25.05
C LYS A 12 22.02 10.11 -23.84
N GLU A 13 20.91 9.41 -24.00
CA GLU A 13 19.98 9.11 -22.90
C GLU A 13 20.68 8.25 -21.84
N GLU A 14 20.67 8.75 -20.61
CA GLU A 14 21.30 8.09 -19.46
C GLU A 14 20.25 7.20 -18.79
N THR A 15 20.27 5.91 -19.12
CA THR A 15 19.34 4.92 -18.57
C THR A 15 19.67 4.64 -17.11
N ILE A 16 18.80 5.09 -16.21
CA ILE A 16 18.86 4.75 -14.77
C ILE A 16 18.24 3.36 -14.59
N THR A 17 19.05 2.37 -14.24
CA THR A 17 18.56 1.03 -13.88
C THR A 17 18.25 0.98 -12.39
N VAL A 18 16.98 0.85 -12.03
CA VAL A 18 16.54 0.64 -10.64
C VAL A 18 16.40 -0.88 -10.40
N THR A 19 17.32 -1.45 -9.63
CA THR A 19 17.24 -2.85 -9.20
C THR A 19 16.65 -2.89 -7.79
N ALA A 20 15.47 -3.49 -7.64
CA ALA A 20 14.86 -3.68 -6.32
C ALA A 20 15.62 -4.76 -5.52
N ALA A 21 15.78 -4.52 -4.21
CA ALA A 21 16.30 -5.53 -3.30
C ALA A 21 15.31 -6.71 -3.17
N PRO A 22 15.79 -7.94 -2.94
CA PRO A 22 14.91 -9.09 -2.71
C PRO A 22 14.06 -8.86 -1.45
N VAL A 23 12.74 -8.85 -1.61
CA VAL A 23 11.79 -8.80 -0.49
C VAL A 23 11.60 -10.20 0.10
N ALA A 24 11.44 -10.28 1.43
CA ALA A 24 11.17 -11.53 2.10
C ALA A 24 9.85 -12.16 1.60
N GLN A 25 9.79 -13.50 1.60
CA GLN A 25 8.59 -14.23 1.23
C GLN A 25 7.44 -13.88 2.18
N GLU A 26 6.34 -13.36 1.63
CA GLU A 26 5.14 -13.02 2.40
C GLU A 26 4.31 -14.27 2.71
N SER A 27 3.74 -14.31 3.92
CA SER A 27 2.79 -15.33 4.38
C SER A 27 1.56 -14.63 4.93
N ALA A 28 0.36 -15.16 4.63
CA ALA A 28 -0.90 -14.60 5.14
C ALA A 28 -1.04 -14.57 6.67
N TRP A 29 -0.22 -15.32 7.41
CA TRP A 29 -0.20 -15.33 8.88
C TRP A 29 1.08 -14.72 9.47
N GLY A 30 1.99 -14.26 8.61
CA GLY A 30 3.24 -13.62 9.00
C GLY A 30 3.18 -12.10 8.87
N PRO A 31 4.27 -11.41 9.25
CA PRO A 31 4.42 -10.00 8.95
C PRO A 31 4.52 -9.78 7.43
N ALA A 32 3.86 -8.74 6.94
CA ALA A 32 4.05 -8.29 5.57
C ALA A 32 5.44 -7.63 5.43
N PRO A 33 6.18 -7.88 4.33
CA PRO A 33 7.52 -7.32 4.14
C PRO A 33 7.51 -5.83 3.77
N THR A 34 6.36 -5.30 3.37
CA THR A 34 6.14 -3.90 2.97
C THR A 34 4.74 -3.45 3.38
N ILE A 35 4.47 -2.15 3.31
CA ILE A 35 3.13 -1.55 3.50
C ILE A 35 2.06 -2.21 2.60
N ALA A 36 2.41 -2.63 1.38
CA ALA A 36 1.49 -3.29 0.46
C ALA A 36 1.54 -4.82 0.63
N ALA A 37 0.67 -5.37 1.48
CA ALA A 37 0.47 -6.80 1.59
C ALA A 37 -0.10 -7.40 0.29
N LYS A 38 0.33 -8.60 -0.05
CA LYS A 38 -0.07 -9.35 -1.25
C LYS A 38 -0.82 -10.64 -0.94
N ARG A 39 -0.84 -11.10 0.31
CA ARG A 39 -1.48 -12.37 0.70
C ARG A 39 -2.43 -12.20 1.89
N SER A 40 -3.52 -12.94 1.89
CA SER A 40 -4.50 -12.97 2.98
C SER A 40 -5.13 -14.35 3.10
N ALA A 41 -5.45 -14.74 4.34
CA ALA A 41 -6.18 -15.96 4.66
C ALA A 41 -7.59 -15.68 5.19
N THR A 42 -8.00 -14.41 5.30
CA THR A 42 -9.30 -14.03 5.90
C THR A 42 -10.48 -14.59 5.10
N THR A 43 -10.42 -14.48 3.77
CA THR A 43 -11.54 -14.83 2.88
C THR A 43 -11.62 -16.33 2.60
N THR A 44 -10.48 -16.97 2.42
CA THR A 44 -10.39 -18.36 1.93
C THR A 44 -9.94 -19.35 3.00
N LYS A 45 -9.52 -18.87 4.18
CA LYS A 45 -8.89 -19.65 5.26
C LYS A 45 -7.60 -20.37 4.84
N THR A 46 -7.04 -20.01 3.69
CA THR A 46 -5.80 -20.55 3.14
C THR A 46 -4.91 -19.39 2.73
N ASP A 47 -3.60 -19.62 2.66
CA ASP A 47 -2.66 -18.59 2.25
C ASP A 47 -2.86 -18.20 0.78
N THR A 48 -3.68 -17.18 0.52
CA THR A 48 -4.17 -16.85 -0.81
C THR A 48 -3.66 -15.47 -1.25
N PRO A 49 -3.05 -15.36 -2.45
CA PRO A 49 -2.76 -14.05 -3.03
C PRO A 49 -4.04 -13.21 -3.16
N ILE A 50 -3.99 -11.93 -2.80
CA ILE A 50 -5.16 -11.04 -2.80
C ILE A 50 -5.80 -10.96 -4.19
N GLU A 51 -4.99 -10.97 -5.26
CA GLU A 51 -5.46 -11.00 -6.66
C GLU A 51 -6.33 -12.21 -7.01
N LYS A 52 -6.25 -13.30 -6.22
CA LYS A 52 -7.02 -14.54 -6.40
C LYS A 52 -8.17 -14.66 -5.42
N THR A 53 -8.39 -13.66 -4.57
CA THR A 53 -9.55 -13.64 -3.67
C THR A 53 -10.80 -13.20 -4.44
N PRO A 54 -11.96 -13.85 -4.23
CA PRO A 54 -13.18 -13.55 -4.98
C PRO A 54 -13.91 -12.28 -4.49
N GLN A 55 -13.35 -11.58 -3.49
CA GLN A 55 -13.99 -10.47 -2.80
C GLN A 55 -12.96 -9.39 -2.47
N SER A 56 -13.42 -8.16 -2.28
CA SER A 56 -12.57 -7.05 -1.85
C SER A 56 -12.05 -7.28 -0.42
N VAL A 57 -10.74 -7.18 -0.25
CA VAL A 57 -10.06 -7.26 1.04
C VAL A 57 -9.11 -6.08 1.16
N SER A 58 -9.12 -5.40 2.30
CA SER A 58 -8.14 -4.38 2.65
C SER A 58 -7.31 -4.88 3.82
N VAL A 59 -5.98 -4.73 3.73
CA VAL A 59 -5.03 -5.19 4.73
C VAL A 59 -4.25 -3.98 5.23
N VAL A 60 -4.35 -3.70 6.53
CA VAL A 60 -3.52 -2.70 7.21
C VAL A 60 -2.32 -3.43 7.80
N THR A 61 -1.12 -3.08 7.36
CA THR A 61 0.11 -3.78 7.76
C THR A 61 0.68 -3.23 9.06
N ASN A 62 1.56 -4.00 9.69
CA ASN A 62 2.24 -3.54 10.91
C ASN A 62 3.13 -2.31 10.63
N GLU A 63 3.80 -2.28 9.47
CA GLU A 63 4.59 -1.12 9.03
C GLU A 63 3.73 0.15 8.93
N GLU A 64 2.54 0.05 8.34
CA GLU A 64 1.58 1.16 8.24
C GLU A 64 1.09 1.61 9.62
N MET A 65 0.78 0.66 10.51
CA MET A 65 0.39 0.95 11.89
C MET A 65 1.47 1.74 12.64
N GLN A 66 2.75 1.38 12.45
CA GLN A 66 3.88 2.07 13.07
C GLN A 66 4.13 3.45 12.45
N MET A 67 4.03 3.56 11.13
CA MET A 67 4.27 4.81 10.40
C MET A 67 3.30 5.92 10.82
N HIS A 68 2.02 5.58 10.99
CA HIS A 68 1.00 6.53 11.42
C HIS A 68 0.83 6.62 12.94
N GLN A 69 1.54 5.79 13.71
CA GLN A 69 1.45 5.71 15.17
C GLN A 69 0.01 5.61 15.70
N PHE A 70 -0.84 4.81 15.04
CA PHE A 70 -2.24 4.65 15.44
C PHE A 70 -2.35 4.16 16.88
N GLN A 71 -3.23 4.79 17.66
CA GLN A 71 -3.46 4.45 19.06
C GLN A 71 -4.49 3.34 19.23
N SER A 72 -5.26 3.05 18.17
CA SER A 72 -6.26 1.99 18.18
C SER A 72 -6.51 1.41 16.79
N VAL A 73 -7.01 0.17 16.74
CA VAL A 73 -7.44 -0.48 15.48
C VAL A 73 -8.53 0.33 14.79
N LYS A 74 -9.41 0.98 15.56
CA LYS A 74 -10.47 1.84 15.03
C LYS A 74 -9.91 3.03 14.24
N GLU A 75 -8.82 3.63 14.71
CA GLU A 75 -8.18 4.75 14.03
C GLU A 75 -7.57 4.33 12.70
N ALA A 76 -6.87 3.18 12.70
CA ALA A 76 -6.29 2.59 11.50
C ALA A 76 -7.35 2.30 10.43
N LEU A 77 -8.50 1.75 10.84
CA LEU A 77 -9.63 1.50 9.95
C LEU A 77 -10.22 2.76 9.32
N GLY A 78 -9.94 3.95 9.87
CA GLY A 78 -10.38 5.22 9.29
C GLY A 78 -9.71 5.55 7.95
N TYR A 79 -8.58 4.91 7.67
CA TYR A 79 -7.86 5.01 6.39
C TYR A 79 -8.30 3.95 5.37
N THR A 80 -9.15 2.99 5.78
CA THR A 80 -9.64 1.92 4.92
C THR A 80 -10.90 2.36 4.17
N PRO A 81 -10.93 2.29 2.82
CA PRO A 81 -12.11 2.66 2.05
C PRO A 81 -13.32 1.79 2.40
N GLY A 82 -14.50 2.40 2.45
CA GLY A 82 -15.74 1.71 2.76
C GLY A 82 -15.94 1.37 4.25
N VAL A 83 -15.02 1.77 5.13
CA VAL A 83 -15.16 1.60 6.59
C VAL A 83 -15.49 2.93 7.25
N THR A 84 -16.63 2.98 7.95
CA THR A 84 -17.03 4.16 8.74
C THR A 84 -16.65 3.96 10.20
N VAL A 85 -15.75 4.80 10.72
CA VAL A 85 -15.23 4.69 12.10
C VAL A 85 -15.94 5.64 13.09
N SER A 86 -17.17 6.06 12.79
CA SER A 86 -17.99 6.88 13.66
C SER A 86 -18.58 6.04 14.80
N SER A 87 -18.15 6.29 16.03
CA SER A 87 -18.86 5.85 17.24
C SER A 87 -18.97 7.06 18.16
N ARG A 88 -20.22 7.45 18.44
CA ARG A 88 -20.69 8.61 19.21
C ARG A 88 -20.74 9.96 18.49
N GLY A 89 -21.87 10.16 17.80
CA GLY A 89 -22.60 11.43 17.75
C GLY A 89 -24.03 11.19 18.21
N GLY A 90 -24.21 10.55 19.37
CA GLY A 90 -25.53 10.40 19.99
C GLY A 90 -25.97 11.77 20.50
N TRP A 91 -26.97 12.31 19.82
CA TRP A 91 -27.67 13.58 20.04
C TRP A 91 -27.62 14.13 21.47
N PRO A 92 -27.36 15.43 21.67
CA PRO A 92 -27.62 16.07 22.96
C PRO A 92 -29.14 16.15 23.13
N GLU A 93 -29.68 15.37 24.06
CA GLU A 93 -31.03 15.56 24.58
C GLU A 93 -31.05 16.94 25.27
N ILE A 94 -31.63 17.90 24.57
CA ILE A 94 -31.88 19.24 25.07
C ILE A 94 -32.83 19.15 26.27
N ALA A 95 -32.37 19.72 27.38
CA ALA A 95 -33.19 19.98 28.54
C ALA A 95 -34.43 20.81 28.16
N GLY A 96 -35.60 20.35 28.61
CA GLY A 96 -36.87 21.07 28.61
C GLY A 96 -37.68 20.62 29.81
#